data_AF-W7PXI8-F1
#
_entry.id   AF-W7PXI8-F1
#
_cell.length_a   1.000
_cell.length_b   1.000
_cell.length_c   1.000
_cell.angle_alpha   90.00
_cell.angle_beta   90.00
_cell.angle_gamma   90.00
#
_symmetry.space_group_name_H-M   'P 1'
#
loop_
_entity.id
_entity.type
_entity.pdbx_description
1 polymer ?
#
loop_
_entity_poly.entity_id
_entity_poly.type
_entity_poly.pdbx_seq_one_letter_code
_entity_poly.pdbx_strand_id
1 'polypeptide(L)'
;MRLLHRASPWRELFAADTLPDPETLPPLLAPLRDALVELGSAPDLAVAYAWQARLVEALQRLDIPAWRISQLISDHNELLYRRAIQLSLNEMQGLGWGAPPVAFCVLILGSGARHESLLGPDQDNAMIIADYPDARHTEIDGYFQSLGERFTARLDEAGIPLCSGHVMARWPMWRKRLSEWREQLTLWSSDRRIKRVQQSNILLDFYPVYGDVGLAESLSDHVQHLMPGSSLFLDEMASLLKELPVALDRFGRLAGDGEGAPTTMPSISSSRAYCRWSTPFGYLRSAMACVSSIRGCACPHWCSRRR
;
A
#
# COMPACT_ATOMS: atom_id res chain seq x y z
N MET A 1 -18.06 0.02 0.12
CA MET A 1 -17.30 -0.95 0.93
C MET A 1 -16.20 -0.30 1.82
N ARG A 2 -16.34 0.98 2.23
CA ARG A 2 -15.33 1.69 3.07
C ARG A 2 -15.54 1.56 4.59
N LEU A 3 -16.73 1.12 5.02
CA LEU A 3 -17.11 1.13 6.44
C LEU A 3 -16.58 -0.04 7.28
N LEU A 4 -16.01 -1.09 6.67
CA LEU A 4 -15.67 -2.33 7.41
C LEU A 4 -14.19 -2.46 7.80
N HIS A 5 -13.27 -1.72 7.20
CA HIS A 5 -11.82 -1.94 7.41
C HIS A 5 -11.24 -1.29 8.67
N ARG A 6 -11.87 -0.23 9.22
CA ARG A 6 -11.39 0.47 10.42
C ARG A 6 -12.06 0.09 11.73
N ALA A 7 -12.92 -0.94 11.76
CA ALA A 7 -13.68 -1.30 12.97
C ALA A 7 -12.84 -1.86 14.15
N SER A 8 -11.50 -1.88 14.03
CA SER A 8 -10.61 -2.45 15.05
C SER A 8 -9.81 -1.36 15.76
N PRO A 9 -9.81 -1.28 17.10
CA PRO A 9 -9.00 -0.33 17.86
C PRO A 9 -7.51 -0.36 17.52
N TRP A 10 -6.99 -1.54 17.13
CA TRP A 10 -5.62 -1.69 16.63
C TRP A 10 -5.26 -0.74 15.47
N ARG A 11 -6.22 -0.42 14.61
CA ARG A 11 -6.01 0.44 13.43
C ARG A 11 -5.79 1.91 13.80
N GLU A 12 -6.11 2.30 15.03
CA GLU A 12 -5.87 3.66 15.53
C GLU A 12 -4.42 3.85 16.02
N LEU A 13 -3.66 2.77 16.20
CA LEU A 13 -2.33 2.80 16.82
C LEU A 13 -1.35 3.74 16.09
N PHE A 14 -1.44 3.81 14.76
CA PHE A 14 -0.61 4.68 13.92
C PHE A 14 -1.46 5.58 13.02
N ALA A 15 -2.70 5.90 13.42
CA ALA A 15 -3.57 6.77 12.63
C ALA A 15 -3.13 8.25 12.67
N ALA A 16 -2.47 8.66 13.76
CA ALA A 16 -1.91 10.00 13.92
C ALA A 16 -0.51 10.13 13.29
N ASP A 17 0.01 11.36 13.21
CA ASP A 17 1.37 11.64 12.72
C ASP A 17 2.45 11.42 13.80
N THR A 18 2.02 11.26 15.04
CA THR A 18 2.85 10.95 16.20
C THR A 18 2.67 9.49 16.62
N LEU A 19 3.74 8.90 17.14
CA LEU A 19 3.68 7.58 17.74
C LEU A 19 2.74 7.58 18.96
N PRO A 20 2.10 6.44 19.26
CA PRO A 20 1.23 6.32 20.42
C PRO A 20 2.04 6.51 21.72
N ASP A 21 1.49 7.26 22.66
CA ASP A 21 2.11 7.48 23.97
C ASP A 21 2.09 6.18 24.79
N PRO A 22 3.25 5.61 25.15
CA PRO A 22 3.32 4.37 25.93
C PRO A 22 2.58 4.45 27.28
N GLU A 23 2.52 5.64 27.90
CA GLU A 23 1.89 5.82 29.22
C GLU A 23 0.37 5.66 29.16
N THR A 24 -0.22 5.88 27.99
CA THR A 24 -1.67 5.73 27.78
C THR A 24 -2.11 4.29 27.56
N LEU A 25 -1.17 3.37 27.33
CA LEU A 25 -1.49 1.98 27.04
C LEU A 25 -1.83 1.18 28.31
N PRO A 26 -2.90 0.35 28.29
CA PRO A 26 -3.26 -0.46 29.45
C PRO A 26 -2.18 -1.51 29.76
N PRO A 27 -2.05 -1.97 31.02
CA PRO A 27 -1.04 -2.95 31.43
C PRO A 27 -1.05 -4.26 30.63
N LEU A 28 -2.21 -4.64 30.08
CA LEU A 28 -2.36 -5.81 29.21
C LEU A 28 -1.53 -5.71 27.92
N LEU A 29 -1.17 -4.49 27.50
CA LEU A 29 -0.34 -4.22 26.32
C LEU A 29 1.14 -3.98 26.68
N ALA A 30 1.61 -4.48 27.83
CA ALA A 30 2.99 -4.31 28.29
C ALA A 30 4.06 -4.62 27.23
N PRO A 31 4.01 -5.72 26.45
CA PRO A 31 4.98 -5.97 25.38
C PRO A 31 5.06 -4.84 24.34
N LEU A 32 3.92 -4.27 23.95
CA LEU A 32 3.87 -3.17 22.99
C LEU A 32 4.34 -1.86 23.62
N ARG A 33 3.92 -1.59 24.86
CA ARG A 33 4.38 -0.43 25.63
C ARG A 33 5.90 -0.42 25.74
N ASP A 34 6.48 -1.54 26.16
CA ASP A 34 7.92 -1.64 26.37
C ASP A 34 8.68 -1.44 25.04
N ALA A 35 8.15 -1.98 23.92
CA ALA A 35 8.70 -1.75 22.59
C ALA A 35 8.63 -0.28 22.15
N LEU A 36 7.55 0.45 22.47
CA LEU A 36 7.42 1.87 22.17
C LEU A 36 8.33 2.74 23.05
N VAL A 37 8.53 2.37 24.32
CA VAL A 37 9.50 3.01 25.21
C VAL A 37 10.92 2.88 24.65
N GLU A 38 11.29 1.69 24.14
CA GLU A 38 12.58 1.45 23.49
C GLU A 38 12.78 2.33 22.25
N LEU A 39 11.73 2.50 21.43
CA LEU A 39 11.77 3.34 20.23
C LEU A 39 11.99 4.83 20.54
N GLY A 40 11.44 5.29 21.67
CA GLY A 40 11.40 6.70 22.03
C GLY A 40 10.28 7.48 21.32
N SER A 41 10.10 8.74 21.71
CA SER A 41 8.96 9.56 21.29
C SER A 41 9.10 10.18 19.90
N ALA A 42 10.34 10.43 19.45
CA ALA A 42 10.63 11.10 18.18
C ALA A 42 11.81 10.46 17.44
N PRO A 43 11.73 9.16 17.10
CA PRO A 43 12.75 8.52 16.27
C PRO A 43 12.78 9.17 14.88
N ASP A 44 13.96 9.18 14.27
CA ASP A 44 14.07 9.43 12.83
C ASP A 44 13.42 8.30 12.01
N LEU A 45 13.31 8.49 10.70
CA LEU A 45 12.64 7.54 9.81
C LEU A 45 13.35 6.17 9.77
N ALA A 46 14.68 6.14 9.77
CA ALA A 46 15.45 4.91 9.64
C ALA A 46 15.34 4.06 10.91
N VAL A 47 15.44 4.69 12.09
CA VAL A 47 15.22 4.05 13.39
C VAL A 47 13.79 3.53 13.50
N ALA A 48 12.80 4.35 13.10
CA ALA A 48 11.40 3.95 13.13
C ALA A 48 11.08 2.78 12.19
N TYR A 49 11.70 2.70 11.01
CA TYR A 49 11.54 1.56 10.11
C TYR A 49 12.22 0.30 10.66
N ALA A 50 13.48 0.40 11.10
CA ALA A 50 14.22 -0.72 11.68
C ALA A 50 13.52 -1.34 12.90
N TRP A 51 12.77 -0.53 13.65
CA TRP A 51 11.99 -0.96 14.81
C TRP A 51 10.81 -1.89 14.49
N GLN A 52 10.37 -2.01 13.22
CA GLN A 52 9.25 -2.89 12.87
C GLN A 52 9.44 -4.34 13.32
N ALA A 53 10.68 -4.84 13.37
CA ALA A 53 10.95 -6.18 13.91
C ALA A 53 10.55 -6.30 15.39
N ARG A 54 10.83 -5.27 16.20
CA ARG A 54 10.45 -5.20 17.62
C ARG A 54 8.94 -5.06 17.80
N LEU A 55 8.30 -4.26 16.95
CA LEU A 55 6.83 -4.18 16.89
C LEU A 55 6.21 -5.57 16.64
N VAL A 56 6.72 -6.31 15.64
CA VAL A 56 6.21 -7.65 15.32
C VAL A 56 6.41 -8.62 16.48
N GLU A 57 7.58 -8.62 17.13
CA GLU A 57 7.84 -9.44 18.31
C GLU A 57 6.88 -9.12 19.46
N ALA A 58 6.63 -7.83 19.73
CA ALA A 58 5.70 -7.39 20.75
C ALA A 58 4.26 -7.85 20.46
N LEU A 59 3.81 -7.70 19.20
CA LEU A 59 2.47 -8.14 18.77
C LEU A 59 2.33 -9.67 18.79
N GLN A 60 3.39 -10.42 18.47
CA GLN A 60 3.41 -11.88 18.61
C GLN A 60 3.24 -12.32 20.07
N ARG A 61 3.90 -11.64 21.01
CA ARG A 61 3.75 -11.90 22.45
C ARG A 61 2.37 -11.58 23.00
N LEU A 62 1.58 -10.80 22.25
CA LEU A 62 0.19 -10.47 22.52
C LEU A 62 -0.80 -11.39 21.78
N ASP A 63 -0.31 -12.48 21.17
CA ASP A 63 -1.10 -13.44 20.38
C ASP A 63 -1.93 -12.78 19.26
N ILE A 64 -1.43 -11.67 18.71
CA ILE A 64 -2.07 -10.98 17.59
C ILE A 64 -1.88 -11.84 16.32
N PRO A 65 -2.97 -12.16 15.58
CA PRO A 65 -2.85 -13.02 14.41
C PRO A 65 -2.06 -12.34 13.29
N ALA A 66 -1.32 -13.13 12.50
CA ALA A 66 -0.37 -12.63 11.51
C ALA A 66 -0.97 -11.64 10.49
N TRP A 67 -2.21 -11.86 10.05
CA TRP A 67 -2.89 -10.95 9.13
C TRP A 67 -3.15 -9.56 9.75
N ARG A 68 -3.37 -9.48 11.07
CA ARG A 68 -3.50 -8.21 11.79
C ARG A 68 -2.13 -7.56 12.02
N ILE A 69 -1.09 -8.35 12.26
CA ILE A 69 0.29 -7.84 12.32
C ILE A 69 0.66 -7.19 10.98
N SER A 70 0.34 -7.84 9.85
CA SER A 70 0.56 -7.27 8.51
C SER A 70 -0.16 -5.92 8.32
N GLN A 71 -1.41 -5.80 8.77
CA GLN A 71 -2.14 -4.54 8.77
C GLN A 71 -1.46 -3.45 9.62
N LEU A 72 -0.94 -3.80 10.78
CA LEU A 72 -0.23 -2.87 11.67
C LEU A 72 1.14 -2.45 11.09
N ILE A 73 1.83 -3.34 10.38
CA ILE A 73 3.03 -2.99 9.61
C ILE A 73 2.67 -1.96 8.52
N SER A 74 1.57 -2.17 7.79
CA SER A 74 1.11 -1.19 6.80
C SER A 74 0.74 0.15 7.42
N ASP A 75 0.05 0.16 8.56
CA ASP A 75 -0.28 1.41 9.28
C ASP A 75 0.98 2.15 9.74
N HIS A 76 2.01 1.42 10.19
CA HIS A 76 3.30 2.00 10.51
C HIS A 76 4.01 2.56 9.27
N ASN A 77 3.96 1.86 8.14
CA ASN A 77 4.47 2.37 6.87
C ASN A 77 3.75 3.65 6.45
N GLU A 78 2.42 3.72 6.61
CA GLU A 78 1.64 4.94 6.36
C GLU A 78 2.13 6.12 7.22
N LEU A 79 2.43 5.89 8.50
CA LEU A 79 3.03 6.90 9.39
C LEU A 79 4.41 7.35 8.88
N LEU A 80 5.25 6.43 8.41
CA LEU A 80 6.56 6.78 7.81
C LEU A 80 6.38 7.61 6.53
N TYR A 81 5.42 7.28 5.68
CA TYR A 81 5.06 8.06 4.50
C TYR A 81 4.65 9.49 4.87
N ARG A 82 3.71 9.66 5.82
CA ARG A 82 3.25 10.99 6.26
C ARG A 82 4.42 11.82 6.80
N ARG A 83 5.28 11.23 7.63
CA ARG A 83 6.50 11.88 8.15
C ARG A 83 7.48 12.26 7.05
N ALA A 84 7.76 11.36 6.10
CA ALA A 84 8.67 11.64 4.98
C ALA A 84 8.16 12.79 4.10
N ILE A 85 6.84 12.83 3.84
CA ILE A 85 6.20 13.90 3.08
C ILE A 85 6.28 15.23 3.83
N GLN A 86 5.96 15.23 5.14
CA GLN A 86 6.04 16.43 5.96
C GLN A 86 7.46 16.99 6.07
N LEU A 87 8.47 16.13 6.27
CA LEU A 87 9.88 16.53 6.28
C LEU A 87 10.30 17.13 4.93
N SER A 88 9.82 16.57 3.82
CA SER A 88 10.10 17.07 2.48
C SER A 88 9.45 18.43 2.21
N LEU A 89 8.20 18.63 2.66
CA LEU A 89 7.51 19.92 2.57
C LEU A 89 8.22 20.99 3.40
N ASN A 90 8.60 20.66 4.63
CA ASN A 90 9.33 21.59 5.52
C ASN A 90 10.68 21.99 4.90
N GLU A 91 11.41 21.04 4.32
CA GLU A 91 12.67 21.31 3.62
C GLU A 91 12.44 22.22 2.41
N MET A 92 11.44 21.91 1.56
CA MET A 92 11.10 22.74 0.40
C MET A 92 10.71 24.17 0.81
N GLN A 93 9.93 24.32 1.88
CA GLN A 93 9.59 25.63 2.43
C GLN A 93 10.85 26.39 2.89
N GLY A 94 11.77 25.74 3.59
CA GLY A 94 13.05 26.33 4.02
C GLY A 94 13.97 26.72 2.86
N LEU A 95 13.87 26.01 1.72
CA LEU A 95 14.58 26.31 0.47
C LEU A 95 13.89 27.37 -0.40
N GLY A 96 12.78 27.95 0.05
CA GLY A 96 12.09 29.05 -0.66
C GLY A 96 11.10 28.60 -1.75
N TRP A 97 10.71 27.32 -1.78
CA TRP A 97 9.67 26.85 -2.72
C TRP A 97 8.27 27.34 -2.37
N GLY A 98 8.04 27.75 -1.12
CA GLY A 98 6.73 28.16 -0.62
C GLY A 98 5.81 26.99 -0.27
N ALA A 99 4.55 27.32 0.00
CA ALA A 99 3.49 26.34 0.25
C ALA A 99 3.09 25.62 -1.06
N PRO A 100 2.46 24.42 -0.97
CA PRO A 100 1.93 23.74 -2.15
C PRO A 100 1.03 24.68 -2.99
N PRO A 101 1.29 24.83 -4.30
CA PRO A 101 0.63 25.86 -5.12
C PRO A 101 -0.85 25.56 -5.41
N VAL A 102 -1.27 24.30 -5.24
CA VAL A 102 -2.65 23.82 -5.31
C VAL A 102 -2.83 22.63 -4.35
N ALA A 103 -4.06 22.21 -4.10
CA ALA A 103 -4.34 20.99 -3.34
C ALA A 103 -3.77 19.74 -4.04
N PHE A 104 -3.37 18.76 -3.26
CA PHE A 104 -2.84 17.49 -3.76
C PHE A 104 -3.12 16.37 -2.76
N CYS A 105 -3.03 15.13 -3.20
CA CYS A 105 -3.16 13.94 -2.39
C CYS A 105 -2.09 12.92 -2.80
N VAL A 106 -1.30 12.45 -1.84
CA VAL A 106 -0.40 11.31 -2.04
C VAL A 106 -1.17 10.04 -1.70
N LEU A 107 -1.04 9.05 -2.58
CA LEU A 107 -1.63 7.73 -2.45
C LEU A 107 -0.51 6.71 -2.21
N ILE A 108 -0.78 5.74 -1.34
CA ILE A 108 -0.09 4.45 -1.37
C ILE A 108 -0.89 3.53 -2.28
N LEU A 109 -0.20 2.65 -3.01
CA LEU A 109 -0.80 1.70 -3.92
C LEU A 109 -0.51 0.24 -3.49
N GLY A 110 -1.12 -0.72 -4.17
CA GLY A 110 -0.77 -2.13 -4.04
C GLY A 110 -0.95 -2.69 -2.62
N SER A 111 0.02 -3.50 -2.15
CA SER A 111 -0.03 -4.13 -0.81
C SER A 111 -0.04 -3.14 0.32
N GLY A 112 0.59 -1.97 0.16
CA GLY A 112 0.48 -0.92 1.16
C GLY A 112 -0.98 -0.48 1.32
N ALA A 113 -1.67 -0.25 0.20
CA ALA A 113 -3.06 0.21 0.20
C ALA A 113 -4.08 -0.83 0.68
N ARG A 114 -3.82 -2.13 0.46
CA ARG A 114 -4.65 -3.21 1.00
C ARG A 114 -4.34 -3.56 2.46
N HIS A 115 -3.34 -2.90 3.04
CA HIS A 115 -2.82 -3.16 4.37
C HIS A 115 -2.29 -4.60 4.54
N GLU A 116 -1.51 -5.04 3.56
CA GLU A 116 -0.93 -6.38 3.44
C GLU A 116 0.61 -6.32 3.40
N SER A 117 1.22 -5.28 3.96
CA SER A 117 2.68 -5.14 4.00
C SER A 117 3.32 -6.14 4.96
N LEU A 118 4.51 -6.60 4.59
CA LEU A 118 5.41 -7.38 5.46
C LEU A 118 6.67 -6.55 5.78
N LEU A 119 7.64 -7.12 6.50
CA LEU A 119 8.85 -6.46 7.01
C LEU A 119 9.91 -6.05 5.95
N GLY A 120 9.59 -6.14 4.67
CA GLY A 120 10.49 -5.70 3.59
C GLY A 120 9.70 -5.23 2.38
N PRO A 121 8.86 -4.19 2.54
CA PRO A 121 8.07 -3.65 1.44
C PRO A 121 8.96 -2.83 0.50
N ASP A 122 8.50 -2.61 -0.73
CA ASP A 122 8.97 -1.53 -1.59
C ASP A 122 7.99 -0.34 -1.57
N GLN A 123 8.34 0.73 -2.29
CA GLN A 123 7.50 1.93 -2.37
C GLN A 123 6.61 1.96 -3.61
N ASP A 124 5.34 1.62 -3.45
CA ASP A 124 4.31 1.87 -4.47
C ASP A 124 3.46 3.09 -4.08
N ASN A 125 3.61 4.20 -4.82
CA ASN A 125 2.89 5.45 -4.53
C ASN A 125 2.55 6.27 -5.78
N ALA A 126 1.53 7.11 -5.62
CA ALA A 126 1.07 8.05 -6.64
C ALA A 126 0.68 9.39 -6.02
N MET A 127 0.49 10.40 -6.86
CA MET A 127 0.04 11.72 -6.45
C MET A 127 -1.05 12.23 -7.39
N ILE A 128 -2.18 12.62 -6.80
CA ILE A 128 -3.23 13.37 -7.45
C ILE A 128 -2.99 14.85 -7.15
N ILE A 129 -2.93 15.67 -8.18
CA ILE A 129 -2.83 17.13 -8.05
C ILE A 129 -4.20 17.70 -8.46
N ALA A 130 -4.71 18.70 -7.76
CA ALA A 130 -5.92 19.39 -8.18
C ALA A 130 -5.74 19.98 -9.58
N ASP A 131 -6.81 20.09 -10.36
CA ASP A 131 -6.74 20.66 -11.70
C ASP A 131 -6.25 22.13 -11.64
N TYR A 132 -5.39 22.49 -12.58
CA TYR A 132 -4.83 23.83 -12.71
C TYR A 132 -4.66 24.19 -14.19
N PRO A 133 -4.56 25.49 -14.55
CA PRO A 133 -4.38 25.92 -15.93
C PRO A 133 -3.04 25.48 -16.52
N ASP A 134 -3.03 25.06 -17.79
CA ASP A 134 -1.81 24.60 -18.48
C ASP A 134 -0.66 25.61 -18.48
N ALA A 135 -0.99 26.91 -18.50
CA ALA A 135 0.01 27.98 -18.43
C ALA A 135 0.89 27.93 -17.17
N ARG A 136 0.44 27.25 -16.11
CA ARG A 136 1.18 27.06 -14.85
C ARG A 136 1.77 25.66 -14.70
N HIS A 137 1.70 24.81 -15.72
CA HIS A 137 2.12 23.41 -15.61
C HIS A 137 3.57 23.27 -15.16
N THR A 138 4.52 23.94 -15.83
CA THR A 138 5.94 23.85 -15.46
C THR A 138 6.21 24.22 -13.99
N GLU A 139 5.54 25.25 -13.47
CA GLU A 139 5.66 25.70 -12.09
C GLU A 139 5.08 24.66 -11.11
N ILE A 140 3.81 24.28 -11.31
CA ILE A 140 3.06 23.44 -10.38
C ILE A 140 3.59 22.00 -10.44
N ASP A 141 3.78 21.47 -11.64
CA ASP A 141 4.33 20.13 -11.86
C ASP A 141 5.75 20.04 -11.31
N GLY A 142 6.59 21.05 -11.53
CA GLY A 142 7.95 21.11 -10.98
C GLY A 142 8.00 21.10 -9.45
N TYR A 143 7.06 21.78 -8.77
CA TYR A 143 6.91 21.70 -7.31
C TYR A 143 6.62 20.25 -6.88
N PHE A 144 5.62 19.61 -7.48
CA PHE A 144 5.20 18.27 -7.08
C PHE A 144 6.16 17.17 -7.52
N GLN A 145 6.91 17.37 -8.60
CA GLN A 145 8.05 16.51 -8.96
C GLN A 145 9.08 16.53 -7.84
N SER A 146 9.47 17.72 -7.40
CA SER A 146 10.47 17.90 -6.35
C SER A 146 10.00 17.29 -5.03
N LEU A 147 8.72 17.45 -4.68
CA LEU A 147 8.12 16.78 -3.53
C LEU A 147 8.21 15.25 -3.67
N GLY A 148 7.81 14.72 -4.83
CA GLY A 148 7.86 13.30 -5.17
C GLY A 148 9.24 12.69 -5.03
N GLU A 149 10.26 13.35 -5.57
CA GLU A 149 11.65 12.91 -5.48
C GLU A 149 12.17 12.92 -4.04
N ARG A 150 11.84 13.96 -3.26
CA ARG A 150 12.32 14.11 -1.88
C ARG A 150 11.72 13.08 -0.93
N PHE A 151 10.41 12.89 -0.92
CA PHE A 151 9.82 11.94 0.03
C PHE A 151 10.18 10.50 -0.31
N THR A 152 10.29 10.17 -1.61
CA THR A 152 10.70 8.81 -2.02
C THR A 152 12.16 8.53 -1.69
N ALA A 153 13.05 9.52 -1.82
CA ALA A 153 14.44 9.41 -1.38
C ALA A 153 14.55 9.20 0.15
N ARG A 154 13.79 9.96 0.94
CA ARG A 154 13.77 9.80 2.41
C ARG A 154 13.30 8.41 2.86
N LEU A 155 12.29 7.86 2.19
CA LEU A 155 11.80 6.51 2.47
C LEU A 155 12.83 5.44 2.07
N ASP A 156 13.56 5.65 0.97
CA ASP A 156 14.64 4.77 0.52
C ASP A 156 15.80 4.76 1.51
N GLU A 157 16.26 5.95 1.93
CA GLU A 157 17.27 6.13 2.97
C GLU A 157 16.85 5.51 4.32
N ALA A 158 15.55 5.54 4.64
CA ALA A 158 15.01 4.92 5.85
C ALA A 158 14.97 3.39 5.79
N GLY A 159 15.05 2.79 4.60
CA GLY A 159 15.06 1.34 4.40
C GLY A 159 13.84 0.75 3.68
N ILE A 160 12.92 1.59 3.18
CA ILE A 160 11.84 1.17 2.27
C ILE A 160 12.32 1.44 0.84
N PRO A 161 12.88 0.46 0.12
CA PRO A 161 13.57 0.71 -1.15
C PRO A 161 12.67 1.28 -2.25
N LEU A 162 13.27 2.07 -3.14
CA LEU A 162 12.63 2.49 -4.39
C LEU A 162 12.11 1.28 -5.16
N CYS A 163 10.90 1.42 -5.70
CA CYS A 163 10.27 0.32 -6.41
C CYS A 163 10.89 0.09 -7.80
N SER A 164 11.30 -1.16 -8.06
CA SER A 164 12.01 -1.56 -9.29
C SER A 164 11.20 -1.40 -10.57
N GLY A 165 9.86 -1.44 -10.50
CA GLY A 165 8.98 -1.17 -11.64
C GLY A 165 8.56 0.30 -11.77
N HIS A 166 9.18 1.20 -11.01
CA HIS A 166 9.01 2.65 -11.12
C HIS A 166 7.58 3.15 -10.83
N VAL A 167 6.88 2.50 -9.89
CA VAL A 167 5.52 2.86 -9.47
C VAL A 167 5.55 3.90 -8.34
N MET A 168 6.00 5.10 -8.67
CA MET A 168 6.23 6.16 -7.68
C MET A 168 5.87 7.55 -8.23
N ALA A 169 5.33 8.40 -7.37
CA ALA A 169 4.91 9.78 -7.67
C ALA A 169 6.05 10.69 -8.15
N ARG A 170 7.31 10.30 -7.97
CA ARG A 170 8.45 11.01 -8.60
C ARG A 170 8.39 10.95 -10.13
N TRP A 171 7.67 10.00 -10.71
CA TRP A 171 7.52 9.83 -12.15
C TRP A 171 6.20 10.42 -12.67
N PRO A 172 6.17 11.12 -13.82
CA PRO A 172 4.95 11.71 -14.39
C PRO A 172 3.82 10.71 -14.68
N MET A 173 4.14 9.41 -14.82
CA MET A 173 3.14 8.35 -14.97
C MET A 173 2.22 8.24 -13.73
N TRP A 174 2.77 8.52 -12.55
CA TRP A 174 2.13 8.34 -11.24
C TRP A 174 1.92 9.67 -10.51
N ARG A 175 2.04 10.79 -11.22
CA ARG A 175 1.81 12.14 -10.69
C ARG A 175 1.11 12.96 -11.75
N LYS A 176 -0.17 13.23 -11.52
CA LYS A 176 -1.06 13.83 -12.52
C LYS A 176 -2.14 14.68 -11.89
N ARG A 177 -2.74 15.55 -12.68
CA ARG A 177 -3.98 16.24 -12.35
C ARG A 177 -5.12 15.23 -12.21
N LEU A 178 -6.16 15.58 -11.45
CA LEU A 178 -7.33 14.71 -11.28
C LEU A 178 -8.02 14.42 -12.61
N SER A 179 -8.15 15.42 -13.50
CA SER A 179 -8.69 15.22 -14.85
C SER A 179 -7.85 14.23 -15.67
N GLU A 180 -6.53 14.40 -15.68
CA GLU A 180 -5.57 13.51 -16.35
C GLU A 180 -5.61 12.07 -15.79
N TRP A 181 -5.81 11.89 -14.48
CA TRP A 181 -6.01 10.58 -13.88
C TRP A 181 -7.28 9.88 -14.39
N ARG A 182 -8.39 10.61 -14.52
CA ARG A 182 -9.66 10.09 -15.06
C ARG A 182 -9.51 9.67 -16.53
N GLU A 183 -8.85 10.49 -17.33
CA GLU A 183 -8.53 10.16 -18.72
C GLU A 183 -7.63 8.93 -18.81
N GLN A 184 -6.59 8.84 -17.98
CA GLN A 184 -5.69 7.70 -17.95
C GLN A 184 -6.42 6.40 -17.58
N LEU A 185 -7.30 6.42 -16.57
CA LEU A 185 -8.12 5.28 -16.19
C LEU A 185 -9.06 4.85 -17.33
N THR A 186 -9.70 5.82 -17.99
CA THR A 186 -10.54 5.55 -19.16
C THR A 186 -9.74 4.83 -20.25
N LEU A 187 -8.56 5.35 -20.59
CA LEU A 187 -7.66 4.78 -21.60
C LEU A 187 -7.11 3.39 -21.21
N TRP A 188 -6.78 3.18 -19.94
CA TRP A 188 -6.28 1.90 -19.45
C TRP A 188 -7.39 0.84 -19.44
N SER A 189 -8.61 1.21 -19.05
CA SER A 189 -9.77 0.31 -19.06
C SER A 189 -10.27 -0.04 -20.46
N SER A 190 -9.93 0.77 -21.48
CA SER A 190 -10.31 0.49 -22.88
C SER A 190 -9.27 -0.31 -23.67
N ASP A 191 -8.07 -0.52 -23.12
CA ASP A 191 -6.93 -1.12 -23.83
C ASP A 191 -6.48 -2.44 -23.19
N ARG A 192 -6.36 -3.49 -24.00
CA ARG A 192 -6.06 -4.86 -23.56
C ARG A 192 -4.57 -5.19 -23.43
N ARG A 193 -3.67 -4.23 -23.59
CA ARG A 193 -2.24 -4.51 -23.42
C ARG A 193 -1.95 -4.92 -21.97
N ILE A 194 -1.35 -6.09 -21.78
CA ILE A 194 -1.00 -6.68 -20.46
C ILE A 194 -0.41 -5.65 -19.50
N LYS A 195 0.53 -4.82 -19.97
CA LYS A 195 1.17 -3.78 -19.16
C LYS A 195 0.18 -2.77 -18.57
N ARG A 196 -0.85 -2.36 -19.32
CA ARG A 196 -1.89 -1.44 -18.84
C ARG A 196 -2.80 -2.11 -17.82
N VAL A 197 -3.10 -3.39 -18.00
CA VAL A 197 -3.88 -4.17 -17.03
C VAL A 197 -3.12 -4.32 -15.71
N GLN A 198 -1.81 -4.60 -15.75
CA GLN A 198 -0.96 -4.65 -14.56
C GLN A 198 -0.88 -3.29 -13.85
N GLN A 199 -0.66 -2.20 -14.59
CA GLN A 199 -0.64 -0.85 -14.01
C GLN A 199 -1.99 -0.46 -13.38
N SER A 200 -3.08 -0.88 -14.01
CA SER A 200 -4.42 -0.64 -13.48
C SER A 200 -4.67 -1.46 -12.21
N ASN A 201 -4.25 -2.72 -12.16
CA ASN A 201 -4.34 -3.53 -10.93
C ASN A 201 -3.67 -2.83 -9.75
N ILE A 202 -2.48 -2.28 -9.96
CA ILE A 202 -1.75 -1.56 -8.90
C ILE A 202 -2.48 -0.27 -8.51
N LEU A 203 -2.95 0.50 -9.49
CA LEU A 203 -3.66 1.75 -9.24
C LEU A 203 -5.01 1.54 -8.53
N LEU A 204 -5.77 0.50 -8.89
CA LEU A 204 -7.11 0.26 -8.34
C LEU A 204 -7.07 -0.05 -6.83
N ASP A 205 -5.95 -0.59 -6.35
CA ASP A 205 -5.64 -0.71 -4.94
C ASP A 205 -4.95 0.58 -4.44
N PHE A 206 -5.68 1.69 -4.39
CA PHE A 206 -5.14 2.94 -3.86
C PHE A 206 -5.74 3.33 -2.51
N TYR A 207 -4.92 3.99 -1.69
CA TYR A 207 -5.32 4.52 -0.40
C TYR A 207 -4.68 5.90 -0.15
N PRO A 208 -5.44 6.93 0.24
CA PRO A 208 -4.90 8.26 0.50
C PRO A 208 -4.08 8.28 1.80
N VAL A 209 -2.82 8.70 1.73
CA VAL A 209 -1.93 8.77 2.89
C VAL A 209 -1.66 10.20 3.38
N TYR A 210 -1.65 11.19 2.48
CA TYR A 210 -1.37 12.58 2.84
C TYR A 210 -2.06 13.56 1.90
N GLY A 211 -2.48 14.72 2.40
CA GLY A 211 -3.10 15.80 1.61
C GLY A 211 -4.63 15.72 1.58
N ASP A 212 -5.23 16.25 0.51
CA ASP A 212 -6.69 16.35 0.35
C ASP A 212 -7.31 15.02 -0.07
N VAL A 213 -7.91 14.33 0.90
CA VAL A 213 -8.59 13.05 0.70
C VAL A 213 -9.70 13.16 -0.35
N GLY A 214 -10.36 14.31 -0.49
CA GLY A 214 -11.45 14.52 -1.46
C GLY A 214 -11.04 14.31 -2.91
N LEU A 215 -9.76 14.50 -3.24
CA LEU A 215 -9.19 14.17 -4.56
C LEU A 215 -9.19 12.65 -4.80
N ALA A 216 -8.81 11.87 -3.79
CA ALA A 216 -8.83 10.41 -3.85
C ALA A 216 -10.26 9.85 -3.87
N GLU A 217 -11.19 10.48 -3.16
CA GLU A 217 -12.63 10.14 -3.23
C GLU A 217 -13.18 10.39 -4.63
N SER A 218 -12.87 11.54 -5.21
CA SER A 218 -13.27 11.90 -6.58
C SER A 218 -12.72 10.95 -7.65
N LEU A 219 -11.52 10.40 -7.43
CA LEU A 219 -10.96 9.35 -8.28
C LEU A 219 -11.68 8.01 -8.06
N SER A 220 -11.99 7.68 -6.80
CA SER A 220 -12.72 6.46 -6.43
C SER A 220 -14.12 6.42 -7.03
N ASP A 221 -14.82 7.55 -7.05
CA ASP A 221 -16.14 7.68 -7.67
C ASP A 221 -16.07 7.48 -9.19
N HIS A 222 -15.02 8.00 -9.82
CA HIS A 222 -14.79 7.77 -11.24
C HIS A 222 -14.53 6.28 -11.55
N VAL A 223 -13.72 5.60 -10.73
CA VAL A 223 -13.51 4.14 -10.85
C VAL A 223 -14.82 3.38 -10.70
N GLN A 224 -15.63 3.71 -9.69
CA GLN A 224 -16.93 3.07 -9.47
C GLN A 224 -17.91 3.28 -10.64
N HIS A 225 -17.82 4.41 -11.34
CA HIS A 225 -18.60 4.68 -12.54
C HIS A 225 -18.08 3.93 -13.77
N LEU A 226 -16.76 3.87 -13.94
CA LEU A 226 -16.12 3.31 -15.13
C LEU A 226 -16.14 1.77 -15.15
N MET A 227 -15.77 1.12 -14.04
CA MET A 227 -15.54 -0.32 -13.98
C MET A 227 -16.73 -1.20 -14.39
N PRO A 228 -18.00 -0.88 -14.03
CA PRO A 228 -19.14 -1.67 -14.47
C PRO A 228 -19.29 -1.76 -16.00
N GLY A 229 -18.82 -0.75 -16.75
CA GLY A 229 -18.83 -0.72 -18.21
C GLY A 229 -17.63 -1.40 -18.87
N SER A 230 -16.63 -1.83 -18.10
CA SER A 230 -15.33 -2.32 -18.60
C SER A 230 -15.21 -3.85 -18.52
N SER A 231 -16.26 -4.60 -18.87
CA SER A 231 -16.33 -6.07 -18.68
C SER A 231 -15.15 -6.83 -19.29
N LEU A 232 -14.78 -6.52 -20.52
CA LEU A 232 -13.65 -7.16 -21.21
C LEU A 232 -12.32 -6.90 -20.49
N PHE A 233 -12.12 -5.70 -19.96
CA PHE A 233 -10.92 -5.37 -19.20
C PHE A 233 -10.88 -6.13 -17.86
N LEU A 234 -12.01 -6.25 -17.17
CA LEU A 234 -12.13 -7.07 -15.96
C LEU A 234 -11.88 -8.57 -16.23
N ASP A 235 -12.30 -9.07 -17.40
CA ASP A 235 -12.01 -10.44 -17.83
C ASP A 235 -10.51 -10.66 -18.05
N GLU A 236 -9.81 -9.72 -18.70
CA GLU A 236 -8.35 -9.78 -18.87
C GLU A 236 -7.63 -9.72 -17.51
N MET A 237 -8.07 -8.86 -16.59
CA MET A 237 -7.55 -8.82 -15.21
C MET A 237 -7.71 -10.18 -14.52
N ALA A 238 -8.89 -10.79 -14.64
CA ALA A 238 -9.17 -12.11 -14.07
C ALA A 238 -8.36 -13.23 -14.74
N SER A 239 -8.04 -13.10 -16.04
CA SER A 239 -7.18 -14.04 -16.75
C SER A 239 -5.74 -13.98 -16.24
N LEU A 240 -5.18 -12.77 -16.09
CA LEU A 240 -3.83 -12.58 -15.53
C LEU A 240 -3.70 -13.16 -14.12
N LEU A 241 -4.76 -13.15 -13.32
CA LEU A 241 -4.78 -13.75 -11.99
C LEU A 241 -4.63 -15.30 -12.03
N LYS A 242 -5.14 -15.96 -13.08
CA LYS A 242 -5.06 -17.43 -13.22
C LYS A 242 -3.67 -17.91 -13.61
N GLU A 243 -2.87 -17.06 -14.24
CA GLU A 243 -1.50 -17.38 -14.65
C GLU A 243 -0.53 -17.33 -13.47
N LEU A 244 -0.96 -16.86 -12.30
CA LEU A 244 -0.14 -16.80 -11.11
C LEU A 244 -0.07 -18.16 -10.40
N PRO A 245 1.13 -18.72 -10.19
CA PRO A 245 1.26 -19.93 -9.40
C PRO A 245 0.83 -19.66 -7.96
N VAL A 246 -0.05 -20.51 -7.43
CA VAL A 246 -0.47 -20.44 -6.03
C VAL A 246 0.72 -20.67 -5.11
N ALA A 247 0.79 -19.89 -4.03
CA ALA A 247 1.85 -20.01 -3.03
C ALA A 247 1.77 -21.32 -2.25
N LEU A 248 0.70 -22.11 -2.42
CA LEU A 248 0.50 -23.36 -1.74
C LEU A 248 0.52 -24.51 -2.74
N ASP A 249 1.25 -25.58 -2.41
CA ASP A 249 1.11 -26.84 -3.10
C ASP A 249 -0.23 -27.53 -2.75
N ARG A 250 -0.50 -28.67 -3.40
CA ARG A 250 -1.72 -29.47 -3.15
C ARG A 250 -1.83 -30.02 -1.73
N PHE A 251 -0.79 -29.90 -0.92
CA PHE A 251 -0.73 -30.33 0.47
C PHE A 251 -0.78 -29.15 1.45
N GLY A 252 -0.98 -27.92 0.96
CA GLY A 252 -1.04 -26.71 1.77
C GLY A 252 0.32 -26.24 2.27
N ARG A 253 1.43 -26.69 1.67
CA ARG A 253 2.79 -26.23 1.99
C ARG A 253 3.17 -25.07 1.10
N LEU A 254 4.04 -24.18 1.56
CA LEU A 254 4.57 -23.10 0.73
C LEU A 254 5.32 -23.68 -0.47
N ALA A 255 4.84 -23.37 -1.68
CA ALA A 255 5.48 -23.72 -2.93
C ALA A 255 6.68 -22.78 -3.15
N GLY A 256 7.88 -23.34 -3.23
CA GLY A 256 9.13 -22.62 -3.50
C GLY A 256 10.20 -23.58 -4.03
N ASP A 257 11.17 -23.04 -4.78
CA ASP A 257 12.29 -23.75 -5.40
C ASP A 257 13.54 -23.84 -4.51
N GLY A 258 13.52 -23.21 -3.32
CA GLY A 258 14.61 -23.28 -2.35
C GLY A 258 15.85 -22.47 -2.71
N GLU A 259 15.91 -21.89 -3.92
CA GLU A 259 16.98 -20.96 -4.31
C GLU A 259 16.68 -19.55 -3.78
N GLY A 260 17.62 -19.01 -2.98
CA GLY A 260 17.50 -17.67 -2.37
C GLY A 260 17.25 -17.67 -0.85
N ALA A 261 17.14 -18.83 -0.20
CA ALA A 261 17.26 -18.90 1.26
C ALA A 261 18.72 -18.62 1.64
N PRO A 262 19.02 -17.62 2.50
CA PRO A 262 20.40 -17.42 2.97
C PRO A 262 20.88 -18.71 3.66
N THR A 263 22.05 -19.17 3.24
CA THR A 263 22.65 -20.46 3.58
C THR A 263 22.72 -20.75 5.09
N THR A 264 22.41 -22.02 5.40
CA THR A 264 22.62 -22.76 6.66
C THR A 264 22.05 -22.15 7.93
N MET A 265 20.77 -22.42 8.20
CA MET A 265 20.27 -22.46 9.59
C MET A 265 20.58 -23.83 10.21
N PRO A 266 21.10 -23.91 11.45
CA PRO A 266 21.10 -25.15 12.22
C PRO A 266 19.65 -25.64 12.39
N SER A 267 19.45 -26.95 12.39
CA SER A 267 18.12 -27.56 12.53
C SER A 267 17.44 -27.09 13.83
N ILE A 268 16.54 -26.12 13.71
CA ILE A 268 15.62 -25.73 14.76
C ILE A 268 14.23 -26.15 14.28
N SER A 269 13.65 -27.11 14.98
CA SER A 269 12.28 -27.56 14.86
C SER A 269 11.33 -26.44 15.30
N SER A 270 11.09 -25.45 14.43
CA SER A 270 9.85 -24.64 14.43
C SER A 270 9.89 -23.64 13.27
N SER A 271 9.06 -23.94 12.27
CA SER A 271 8.38 -23.05 11.34
C SER A 271 8.71 -21.55 11.41
N ARG A 272 9.79 -21.11 10.75
CA ARG A 272 9.94 -19.71 10.31
C ARG A 272 10.60 -19.68 8.93
N ALA A 273 9.80 -19.43 7.90
CA ALA A 273 10.27 -19.12 6.56
C ALA A 273 10.06 -17.63 6.31
N TYR A 274 11.16 -16.90 6.08
CA TYR A 274 11.17 -15.52 5.64
C TYR A 274 11.34 -15.54 4.11
N CYS A 275 10.31 -15.14 3.36
CA CYS A 275 10.41 -15.01 1.91
C CYS A 275 10.78 -13.57 1.55
N ARG A 276 11.94 -13.40 0.93
CA ARG A 276 12.35 -12.15 0.27
C ARG A 276 11.92 -12.25 -1.19
N TRP A 277 10.97 -11.42 -1.61
CA TRP A 277 10.41 -11.43 -2.97
C TRP A 277 11.15 -10.39 -3.83
N SER A 278 12.12 -10.83 -4.63
CA SER A 278 12.84 -9.95 -5.57
C SER A 278 12.91 -10.58 -6.95
N THR A 279 11.82 -10.49 -7.72
CA THR A 279 11.81 -10.68 -9.18
C THR A 279 10.77 -9.76 -9.85
N PRO A 280 10.95 -9.41 -11.15
CA PRO A 280 10.13 -8.42 -11.86
C PRO A 280 8.65 -8.81 -12.05
N PHE A 281 8.29 -10.06 -11.75
CA PHE A 281 6.93 -10.58 -11.77
C PHE A 281 6.18 -10.44 -10.42
N GLY A 282 6.82 -9.85 -9.40
CA GLY A 282 6.29 -9.74 -8.03
C GLY A 282 5.05 -8.85 -7.85
N TYR A 283 4.72 -7.99 -8.82
CA TYR A 283 3.61 -7.03 -8.72
C TYR A 283 2.22 -7.66 -8.56
N LEU A 284 2.03 -8.89 -9.03
CA LEU A 284 0.73 -9.54 -9.07
C LEU A 284 0.38 -10.31 -7.79
N ARG A 285 1.31 -10.50 -6.85
CA ARG A 285 1.06 -11.24 -5.59
C ARG A 285 0.18 -10.50 -4.59
N SER A 286 -0.08 -9.23 -4.88
CA SER A 286 -0.77 -8.33 -4.00
C SER A 286 -2.30 -8.39 -4.17
N ALA A 287 -2.85 -8.39 -5.39
CA ALA A 287 -4.28 -8.14 -5.67
C ALA A 287 -5.32 -9.23 -5.24
N MET A 288 -5.03 -10.07 -4.24
CA MET A 288 -5.59 -11.41 -4.08
C MET A 288 -6.95 -11.58 -3.37
N ALA A 289 -7.68 -10.53 -2.94
CA ALA A 289 -8.91 -10.73 -2.15
C ALA A 289 -10.24 -10.23 -2.75
N CYS A 290 -10.27 -9.44 -3.83
CA CYS A 290 -11.50 -8.66 -4.12
C CYS A 290 -12.49 -9.28 -5.13
N VAL A 291 -12.07 -10.16 -6.03
CA VAL A 291 -12.96 -10.64 -7.13
C VAL A 291 -14.06 -11.59 -6.64
N SER A 292 -13.94 -12.20 -5.47
CA SER A 292 -14.93 -13.15 -4.94
C SER A 292 -16.16 -12.48 -4.32
N SER A 293 -16.15 -11.17 -4.04
CA SER A 293 -17.30 -10.49 -3.37
C SER A 293 -18.36 -9.91 -4.32
N ILE A 294 -18.12 -9.92 -5.64
CA ILE A 294 -19.03 -9.31 -6.64
C ILE A 294 -20.13 -10.29 -7.09
N ARG A 295 -20.01 -11.60 -6.84
CA ARG A 295 -21.06 -12.58 -7.17
C ARG A 295 -22.01 -12.83 -6.01
N GLY A 296 -22.84 -11.83 -5.72
CA GLY A 296 -24.13 -12.03 -5.05
C GLY A 296 -25.13 -12.69 -6.02
N CYS A 297 -24.95 -13.98 -6.31
CA CYS A 297 -25.98 -14.78 -6.97
C CYS A 297 -26.77 -15.57 -5.92
N ALA A 298 -27.93 -15.03 -5.56
CA ALA A 298 -29.00 -15.81 -4.96
C ALA A 298 -29.32 -16.99 -5.89
N CYS A 299 -29.32 -18.20 -5.34
CA CYS A 299 -29.71 -19.40 -6.05
C CYS A 299 -31.13 -19.78 -5.60
N PRO A 300 -32.20 -19.50 -6.37
CA PRO A 300 -33.51 -20.05 -6.08
C PRO A 300 -33.70 -21.38 -6.80
N HIS A 301 -34.25 -22.34 -6.05
CA HIS A 301 -34.88 -23.57 -6.51
C HIS A 301 -33.97 -24.65 -7.10
N TRP A 302 -33.86 -25.77 -6.38
CA TRP A 302 -34.36 -27.05 -6.89
C TRP A 302 -34.58 -28.02 -5.73
N CYS A 303 -35.81 -28.08 -5.24
CA CYS A 303 -36.31 -29.18 -4.43
C CYS A 303 -37.33 -29.93 -5.31
N SER A 304 -36.95 -31.09 -5.85
CA SER A 304 -37.93 -32.09 -6.27
C SER A 304 -37.34 -33.51 -6.27
N ARG A 305 -37.78 -34.27 -5.25
CA ARG A 305 -38.31 -35.64 -5.27
C ARG A 305 -37.58 -36.79 -6.02
N ARG A 306 -37.32 -37.83 -5.20
CA ARG A 306 -37.53 -39.30 -5.41
C ARG A 306 -36.60 -39.97 -6.43
N ARG A 307 -35.98 -41.13 -6.19
CA ARG A 307 -36.20 -42.26 -5.26
C ARG A 307 -34.86 -42.73 -4.70
#